data_AF-A0A8T4PSG1-F1
#
_entry.id   AF-A0A8T4PSG1-F1
#
_cell.length_a   1.000
_cell.length_b   1.000
_cell.length_c   1.000
_cell.angle_alpha   90.00
_cell.angle_beta   90.00
_cell.angle_gamma   90.00
#
_symmetry.space_group_name_H-M   'P 1'
#
loop_
_entity.id
_entity.type
_entity.pdbx_description
1 polymer ?
#
loop_
_entity_poly.entity_id
_entity_poly.type
_entity_poly.pdbx_seq_one_letter_code
_entity_poly.pdbx_strand_id
1 'polypeptide(L)'
;MNPIYLIILSLIGFAVSFYIYYSKKYDKPLHCVIGQDCDAVVKSKYGKTFGIENTIPGMLYYALIFAYGIAALSNRNLFKDNLIYYFVVIASIASVLFAVYLASVQAFVLKKWCEYCIVSSIASLLILLALIL
;
A
#
# COMPACT_ATOMS: atom_id res chain seq x y z
N MET A 1 10.91 -8.53 15.51
CA MET A 1 9.73 -9.25 14.96
C MET A 1 10.09 -10.31 13.90
N ASN A 2 9.15 -11.21 13.56
CA ASN A 2 9.36 -12.22 12.50
C ASN A 2 9.17 -11.59 11.10
N PRO A 3 10.19 -11.60 10.23
CA PRO A 3 10.13 -10.97 8.89
C PRO A 3 9.06 -11.58 7.97
N ILE A 4 8.56 -12.77 8.29
CA ILE A 4 7.49 -13.46 7.56
C ILE A 4 6.22 -12.58 7.46
N TYR A 5 5.89 -11.82 8.50
CA TYR A 5 4.72 -10.94 8.47
C TYR A 5 4.86 -9.84 7.40
N LEU A 6 6.05 -9.22 7.30
CA LEU A 6 6.33 -8.19 6.30
C LEU A 6 6.19 -8.74 4.88
N ILE A 7 6.67 -9.96 4.65
CA ILE A 7 6.59 -10.65 3.36
C ILE A 7 5.12 -10.91 2.98
N ILE A 8 4.31 -11.45 3.89
CA ILE A 8 2.90 -11.76 3.62
C ILE A 8 2.11 -10.47 3.37
N LEU A 9 2.26 -9.47 4.23
CA LEU A 9 1.55 -8.19 4.12
C LEU A 9 1.93 -7.43 2.85
N SER A 10 3.21 -7.42 2.49
CA SER A 10 3.68 -6.78 1.26
C SER A 10 3.16 -7.49 0.00
N LEU A 11 3.10 -8.81 -0.02
CA LEU A 11 2.49 -9.56 -1.13
C LEU A 11 1.00 -9.22 -1.30
N ILE A 12 0.25 -9.15 -0.20
CA ILE A 12 -1.16 -8.76 -0.22
C ILE A 12 -1.32 -7.35 -0.77
N GLY A 13 -0.57 -6.38 -0.21
CA GLY A 13 -0.62 -4.98 -0.65
C GLY A 13 -0.21 -4.80 -2.12
N PHE A 14 0.81 -5.53 -2.56
CA PHE A 14 1.27 -5.54 -3.95
C PHE A 14 0.20 -6.12 -4.87
N ALA A 15 -0.37 -7.29 -4.55
CA ALA A 15 -1.39 -7.94 -5.35
C ALA A 15 -2.63 -7.05 -5.52
N VAL A 16 -3.07 -6.40 -4.44
CA VAL A 16 -4.18 -5.44 -4.48
C VAL A 16 -3.84 -4.25 -5.37
N SER A 17 -2.66 -3.65 -5.20
CA SER A 17 -2.24 -2.49 -6.01
C SER A 17 -2.09 -2.84 -7.48
N PHE A 18 -1.56 -4.03 -7.77
CA PHE A 18 -1.40 -4.58 -9.12
C PHE A 18 -2.76 -4.87 -9.77
N TYR A 19 -3.71 -5.43 -9.02
CA TYR A 19 -5.06 -5.67 -9.51
C TYR A 19 -5.75 -4.36 -9.92
N ILE A 20 -5.68 -3.33 -9.07
CA ILE A 20 -6.23 -2.00 -9.39
C ILE A 20 -5.53 -1.42 -10.63
N TYR A 21 -4.20 -1.47 -10.69
CA TYR A 21 -3.43 -0.96 -11.82
C TYR A 21 -3.82 -1.67 -13.12
N TYR A 22 -3.89 -3.00 -13.10
CA TYR A 22 -4.28 -3.81 -14.24
C TYR A 22 -5.72 -3.50 -14.68
N SER A 23 -6.67 -3.42 -13.73
CA SER A 23 -8.06 -3.08 -14.03
C SER A 23 -8.16 -1.71 -14.71
N LYS A 24 -7.44 -0.71 -14.18
CA LYS A 24 -7.40 0.64 -14.73
C LYS A 24 -6.75 0.70 -16.11
N LYS A 25 -5.65 -0.04 -16.32
CA LYS A 25 -4.89 -0.06 -17.58
C LYS A 25 -5.68 -0.68 -18.74
N TYR A 26 -6.48 -1.70 -18.45
CA TYR A 26 -7.29 -2.41 -19.46
C TYR A 26 -8.77 -2.02 -19.43
N ASP A 27 -9.10 -0.91 -18.75
CA ASP A 27 -10.45 -0.39 -18.56
C ASP A 27 -11.48 -1.44 -18.10
N LYS A 28 -11.03 -2.44 -17.34
CA LYS A 28 -11.88 -3.47 -16.77
C LYS A 28 -12.61 -2.90 -15.55
N PRO A 29 -13.91 -3.23 -15.37
CA PRO A 29 -14.63 -2.81 -14.18
C PRO A 29 -14.05 -3.47 -12.93
N LEU A 30 -13.95 -2.69 -11.86
CA LEU A 30 -13.55 -3.17 -10.54
C LEU A 30 -14.76 -3.78 -9.85
N HIS A 31 -14.65 -5.05 -9.46
CA HIS A 31 -15.71 -5.74 -8.73
C HIS A 31 -15.60 -5.43 -7.23
N CYS A 32 -16.43 -4.53 -6.72
CA CYS A 32 -16.50 -4.24 -5.29
C CYS A 32 -17.48 -5.20 -4.61
N VAL A 33 -17.02 -5.91 -3.57
CA VAL A 33 -17.82 -6.83 -2.75
C VAL A 33 -18.92 -6.07 -1.99
N ILE A 34 -18.66 -4.84 -1.55
CA ILE A 34 -19.61 -4.05 -0.73
C ILE A 34 -20.63 -3.29 -1.61
N GLY A 35 -20.50 -3.35 -2.95
CA GLY A 35 -21.40 -2.68 -3.88
C GLY A 35 -21.22 -1.15 -3.97
N GLN A 36 -20.07 -0.63 -3.52
CA GLN A 36 -19.68 0.78 -3.66
C GLN A 36 -18.97 1.01 -5.02
N ASP A 37 -18.89 2.26 -5.50
CA ASP A 37 -18.22 2.59 -6.78
C ASP A 37 -16.69 2.71 -6.63
N CYS A 38 -15.97 1.60 -6.52
CA CYS A 38 -14.49 1.64 -6.51
C CYS A 38 -13.93 2.22 -7.82
N ASP A 39 -14.59 1.98 -8.96
CA ASP A 39 -14.21 2.54 -10.25
C ASP A 39 -14.25 4.07 -10.25
N ALA A 40 -15.29 4.67 -9.65
CA ALA A 40 -15.40 6.13 -9.54
C ALA A 40 -14.23 6.71 -8.73
N VAL A 41 -13.77 6.00 -7.69
CA VAL A 41 -12.63 6.42 -6.87
C VAL A 41 -11.31 6.28 -7.63
N VAL A 42 -11.06 5.13 -8.26
CA VAL A 42 -9.79 4.80 -8.92
C VAL A 42 -9.58 5.61 -10.22
N LYS A 43 -10.66 5.90 -10.95
CA LYS A 43 -10.65 6.70 -12.18
C LYS A 43 -10.81 8.21 -11.90
N SER A 44 -11.04 8.62 -10.65
CA SER A 44 -11.13 10.04 -10.29
C SER A 44 -9.81 10.79 -10.51
N LYS A 45 -9.89 12.12 -10.46
CA LYS A 45 -8.71 13.01 -10.41
C LYS A 45 -7.73 12.65 -9.29
N TYR A 46 -8.23 12.12 -8.17
CA TYR A 46 -7.41 11.73 -7.01
C TYR A 46 -6.81 10.33 -7.13
N GLY A 47 -7.25 9.51 -8.09
CA GLY A 47 -6.60 8.25 -8.45
C GLY A 47 -5.24 8.43 -9.15
N LYS A 48 -4.85 9.69 -9.40
CA LYS A 48 -3.52 10.11 -9.85
C LYS A 48 -3.03 11.26 -8.98
N THR A 49 -1.78 11.22 -8.56
CA THR A 49 -1.14 12.27 -7.77
C THR A 49 0.08 12.76 -8.56
N PHE A 50 0.17 14.07 -8.81
CA PHE A 50 1.18 14.66 -9.71
C PHE A 50 1.26 14.01 -11.10
N GLY A 51 0.13 13.53 -11.63
CA GLY A 51 0.06 12.85 -12.93
C GLY A 51 0.45 11.37 -12.92
N ILE A 52 0.96 10.85 -11.79
CA ILE A 52 1.33 9.45 -11.60
C ILE A 52 0.16 8.70 -10.95
N GLU A 53 -0.14 7.49 -11.42
CA GLU A 53 -1.17 6.66 -10.79
C GLU A 53 -0.74 6.24 -9.38
N ASN A 54 -1.60 6.43 -8.38
CA ASN A 54 -1.27 6.14 -6.98
C ASN A 54 -0.94 4.64 -6.74
N THR A 55 -1.36 3.76 -7.64
CA THR A 55 -1.03 2.33 -7.62
C THR A 55 0.46 2.07 -7.88
N ILE A 56 1.15 2.91 -8.65
CA ILE A 56 2.58 2.76 -8.98
C ILE A 56 3.47 2.94 -7.73
N PRO A 57 3.40 4.07 -6.99
CA PRO A 57 4.19 4.23 -5.77
C PRO A 57 3.79 3.22 -4.70
N GLY A 58 2.52 2.80 -4.64
CA GLY A 58 2.07 1.71 -3.78
C GLY A 58 2.76 0.38 -4.10
N MET A 59 2.74 -0.05 -5.37
CA MET A 59 3.45 -1.25 -5.83
C MET A 59 4.95 -1.18 -5.52
N LEU A 60 5.58 -0.03 -5.76
CA LEU A 60 6.99 0.17 -5.46
C LEU A 60 7.27 0.03 -3.96
N TYR A 61 6.46 0.66 -3.11
CA TYR A 61 6.57 0.53 -1.66
C TYR A 61 6.47 -0.93 -1.21
N TYR A 62 5.44 -1.66 -1.65
CA TYR A 62 5.29 -3.07 -1.26
C TYR A 62 6.42 -3.96 -1.79
N ALA A 63 6.93 -3.71 -3.00
CA ALA A 63 8.08 -4.43 -3.52
C ALA A 63 9.35 -4.20 -2.67
N LEU A 64 9.56 -2.97 -2.19
CA LEU A 64 10.68 -2.64 -1.30
C LEU A 64 10.54 -3.34 0.07
N ILE A 65 9.33 -3.35 0.66
CA ILE A 65 9.06 -4.07 1.92
C ILE A 65 9.26 -5.58 1.75
N PHE A 66 8.82 -6.15 0.63
CA PHE A 66 9.02 -7.55 0.31
C PHE A 66 10.52 -7.89 0.24
N ALA A 67 11.29 -7.11 -0.52
CA ALA A 67 12.74 -7.29 -0.64
C ALA A 67 13.45 -7.16 0.72
N TYR A 68 13.05 -6.18 1.55
CA TYR A 68 13.57 -6.03 2.91
C TYR A 68 13.23 -7.24 3.79
N GLY A 69 11.99 -7.73 3.75
CA GLY A 69 11.57 -8.92 4.48
C GLY A 69 12.37 -10.17 4.10
N ILE A 70 12.62 -10.38 2.80
CA ILE A 70 13.46 -11.48 2.30
C ILE A 70 14.90 -11.33 2.75
N ALA A 71 15.49 -10.13 2.62
CA ALA A 71 16.86 -9.88 3.08
C ALA A 71 17.01 -10.15 4.58
N ALA A 72 15.99 -9.78 5.37
CA ALA A 72 15.97 -9.96 6.81
C ALA A 72 15.76 -11.41 7.27
N LEU A 73 15.31 -12.32 6.40
CA LEU A 73 15.34 -13.77 6.66
C LEU A 73 16.78 -14.30 6.69
N SER A 74 17.64 -13.84 5.78
CA SER A 74 19.03 -14.26 5.68
C SER A 74 19.92 -13.57 6.72
N ASN A 75 19.67 -12.27 6.98
CA ASN A 75 20.46 -11.49 7.93
C ASN A 75 19.57 -10.79 8.95
N ARG A 76 19.39 -11.43 10.12
CA ARG A 76 18.59 -10.86 11.22
C ARG A 76 19.16 -9.56 11.80
N ASN A 77 20.43 -9.22 11.56
CA ASN A 77 20.98 -7.93 11.98
C ASN A 77 20.42 -6.74 11.17
N LEU A 78 19.68 -6.97 10.09
CA LEU A 78 18.99 -5.90 9.34
C LEU A 78 17.88 -5.21 10.16
N PHE A 79 17.45 -5.81 11.27
CA PHE A 79 16.54 -5.20 12.25
C PHE A 79 17.27 -4.50 13.41
N LYS A 80 18.61 -4.45 13.42
CA LYS A 80 19.37 -3.75 14.45
C LYS A 80 19.82 -2.39 13.92
N ASP A 81 19.07 -1.33 14.26
CA ASP A 81 19.45 0.10 14.16
C ASP A 81 20.42 0.47 13.03
N ASN A 82 20.18 -0.07 11.85
CA ASN A 82 21.01 0.18 10.68
C ASN A 82 20.30 1.19 9.78
N LEU A 83 21.06 1.90 8.94
CA LEU A 83 20.55 2.89 7.97
C LEU A 83 19.38 2.35 7.14
N ILE A 84 19.43 1.07 6.74
CA ILE A 84 18.36 0.43 5.96
C ILE A 84 17.05 0.33 6.77
N TYR A 85 17.13 -0.02 8.05
CA TYR A 85 15.96 -0.11 8.92
C TYR A 85 15.27 1.26 9.06
N TYR A 86 16.05 2.31 9.35
CA TYR A 86 15.52 3.67 9.43
C TYR A 86 14.86 4.12 8.12
N PHE A 87 15.48 3.80 6.98
CA PHE A 87 14.89 4.12 5.67
C PHE A 87 13.54 3.43 5.44
N VAL A 88 13.44 2.14 5.80
CA VAL A 88 12.20 1.36 5.69
C VAL A 88 11.11 1.87 6.63
N VAL A 89 11.47 2.26 7.86
CA VAL A 89 10.53 2.87 8.80
C VAL A 89 10.01 4.21 8.27
N ILE A 90 10.89 5.09 7.79
CA ILE A 90 10.51 6.39 7.21
C ILE A 90 9.60 6.19 5.99
N ALA A 91 9.93 5.25 5.10
CA ALA A 91 9.10 4.92 3.95
C ALA A 91 7.71 4.41 4.37
N SER A 92 7.64 3.62 5.44
CA SER A 92 6.38 3.09 5.98
C SER A 92 5.52 4.19 6.62
N ILE A 93 6.14 5.12 7.34
CA ILE A 93 5.45 6.32 7.88
C ILE A 93 4.88 7.16 6.74
N ALA A 94 5.69 7.44 5.70
CA ALA A 94 5.23 8.19 4.53
C ALA A 94 4.07 7.48 3.81
N SER A 95 4.13 6.15 3.68
CA SER A 95 3.07 5.33 3.10
C SER A 95 1.76 5.44 3.89
N VAL A 96 1.82 5.35 5.22
CA VAL A 96 0.64 5.50 6.09
C VAL A 96 0.07 6.91 6.04
N LEU A 97 0.90 7.95 6.06
CA LEU A 97 0.44 9.33 5.90
C LEU A 97 -0.27 9.54 4.56
N PHE A 98 0.28 8.99 3.48
CA PHE A 98 -0.35 9.04 2.17
C PHE A 98 -1.67 8.26 2.11
N ALA A 99 -1.73 7.10 2.77
CA ALA A 99 -2.95 6.31 2.89
C ALA A 99 -4.05 7.07 3.65
N VAL A 100 -3.72 7.73 4.76
CA VAL A 100 -4.64 8.57 5.53
C VAL A 100 -5.14 9.76 4.70
N TYR A 101 -4.26 10.39 3.92
CA TYR A 101 -4.65 11.44 2.98
C TYR A 101 -5.68 10.93 1.96
N LEU A 102 -5.43 9.79 1.30
CA LEU A 102 -6.35 9.22 0.32
C LEU A 102 -7.67 8.77 0.96
N ALA A 103 -7.63 8.18 2.15
CA ALA A 103 -8.83 7.81 2.90
C ALA A 103 -9.67 9.05 3.24
N SER A 104 -9.03 10.15 3.62
CA SER A 104 -9.71 11.43 3.88
C SER A 104 -10.37 11.98 2.61
N VAL A 105 -9.68 11.91 1.47
CA VAL A 105 -10.24 12.30 0.16
C VAL A 105 -11.43 11.43 -0.23
N GLN A 106 -11.37 10.13 0.02
CA GLN A 106 -12.50 9.21 -0.21
C GLN A 106 -13.72 9.57 0.64
N ALA A 107 -13.51 9.83 1.93
CA ALA A 107 -14.60 10.14 2.87
C ALA A 107 -15.22 11.52 2.64
N PHE A 108 -14.41 12.57 2.51
CA PHE A 108 -14.90 13.96 2.51
C PHE A 108 -15.17 14.52 1.11
N VAL A 109 -14.35 14.14 0.12
CA VAL A 109 -14.42 14.73 -1.23
C VAL A 109 -15.25 13.87 -2.16
N LEU A 110 -14.90 12.59 -2.28
CA LEU A 110 -15.57 11.66 -3.21
C LEU A 110 -16.90 11.14 -2.63
N LYS A 111 -17.01 11.02 -1.30
CA LYS A 111 -18.12 10.38 -0.58
C LYS A 111 -18.41 8.96 -1.11
N LYS A 112 -17.34 8.27 -1.53
CA LYS A 112 -17.35 6.92 -2.11
C LYS A 112 -16.19 6.14 -1.50
N TRP A 113 -16.43 4.87 -1.21
CA TRP A 113 -15.45 4.00 -0.59
C TRP A 113 -14.93 2.97 -1.59
N CYS A 114 -13.61 2.78 -1.61
CA CYS A 114 -12.96 1.73 -2.39
C CYS A 114 -12.35 0.72 -1.44
N GLU A 115 -12.94 -0.48 -1.36
CA GLU A 115 -12.50 -1.55 -0.48
C GLU A 115 -11.04 -1.96 -0.72
N TYR A 116 -10.61 -2.03 -1.98
CA TYR A 116 -9.23 -2.35 -2.33
C TYR A 116 -8.25 -1.29 -1.81
N CYS A 117 -8.61 0.00 -1.86
CA CYS A 117 -7.78 1.05 -1.27
C CYS A 117 -7.73 0.95 0.26
N ILE A 118 -8.82 0.56 0.92
CA ILE A 118 -8.86 0.36 2.37
C ILE A 118 -7.98 -0.84 2.76
N VAL A 119 -8.08 -1.96 2.05
CA VAL A 119 -7.24 -3.14 2.27
C VAL A 119 -5.75 -2.79 2.15
N SER A 120 -5.39 -2.02 1.12
CA SER A 120 -4.02 -1.51 0.97
C SER A 120 -3.62 -0.58 2.13
N SER A 121 -4.51 0.32 2.56
CA SER A 121 -4.24 1.23 3.68
C SER A 121 -3.99 0.47 4.99
N ILE A 122 -4.78 -0.58 5.26
CA ILE A 122 -4.62 -1.45 6.43
C ILE A 122 -3.31 -2.23 6.34
N ALA A 123 -2.96 -2.77 5.16
CA ALA A 123 -1.70 -3.48 4.95
C ALA A 123 -0.48 -2.59 5.25
N SER A 124 -0.46 -1.36 4.75
CA SER A 124 0.61 -0.38 5.07
C SER A 124 0.70 -0.07 6.57
N LEU A 125 -0.44 0.07 7.25
CA LEU A 125 -0.48 0.34 8.69
C LEU A 125 0.03 -0.84 9.52
N LEU A 126 -0.36 -2.07 9.15
CA LEU A 126 0.14 -3.28 9.79
C LEU A 126 1.65 -3.48 9.56
N ILE A 127 2.16 -3.13 8.37
CA ILE A 127 3.60 -3.13 8.09
C ILE A 127 4.33 -2.14 9.01
N LEU A 128 3.82 -0.92 9.17
CA LEU A 128 4.43 0.07 10.05
C LEU A 128 4.45 -0.40 11.52
N LEU A 129 3.33 -0.91 12.02
CA LEU A 129 3.25 -1.50 13.35
C LEU A 129 4.24 -2.65 13.51
N ALA A 130 4.37 -3.49 12.48
CA ALA A 130 5.28 -4.62 12.47
C ALA A 130 6.78 -4.26 12.41
N LEU A 131 7.10 -3.01 12.08
CA LEU A 131 8.46 -2.50 12.11
C LEU A 131 8.80 -1.86 13.46
N ILE A 132 7.84 -1.22 14.11
CA ILE A 132 8.05 -0.47 15.37
C ILE A 132 8.00 -1.38 16.60
N LEU A 133 7.23 -2.47 16.56
CA LEU A 133 7.10 -3.48 17.62
C LEU A 133 8.22 -4.54 17.58
#